data_AF-A0A6A5GFX1-F1
#
_entry.id   AF-A0A6A5GFX1-F1
#
_cell.length_a   1.000
_cell.length_b   1.000
_cell.length_c   1.000
_cell.angle_alpha   90.00
_cell.angle_beta   90.00
_cell.angle_gamma   90.00
#
_symmetry.space_group_name_H-M   'P 1'
#
loop_
_entity.id
_entity.type
_entity.pdbx_description
1 polymer ?
#
loop_
_entity_poly.entity_id
_entity_poly.type
_entity_poly.pdbx_seq_one_letter_code
_entity_poly.pdbx_strand_id
1 'polypeptide(L)'
;MHPSSCGHQHQVHGPYKNRRSTQNPHFPAPRLGQAKHPQPLAEMSLTFVIVSILALASGANAVISGNYNCTTYNGTAFVYTPAAVACSNVISDASCQVLYAAPNTLYPASGNDAERAYACYTTATATPAATVNDMVTAAISTCPKTCGFCCQTSAYSCSNVAYPRLDCNTITAAQCASSVWRTIIAAECPAACGFCNDGGCVDGVVGCANDISICNTIGLETFVATYCQRTCGKCASSTTTASSASSSTCTSYNADSSSSCTAWAKNGFCTNTFYTTAVRKSYCATTCKLC
;
A
#
# COMPACT_ATOMS: atom_id res chain seq x y z
N MET A 1 17.19 45.91 25.56
CA MET A 1 16.73 47.25 25.14
C MET A 1 16.36 47.18 23.65
N HIS A 2 15.15 47.59 23.29
CA HIS A 2 14.69 47.93 21.93
C HIS A 2 15.14 49.40 21.60
N PRO A 3 14.85 50.01 20.43
CA PRO A 3 15.22 49.63 19.05
C PRO A 3 15.61 50.88 18.19
N SER A 4 15.72 50.76 16.86
CA SER A 4 15.46 51.80 15.81
C SER A 4 15.69 51.13 14.43
N SER A 5 14.83 51.13 13.40
CA SER A 5 13.69 51.95 12.94
C SER A 5 14.03 53.24 12.19
N CYS A 6 13.75 53.24 10.87
CA CYS A 6 13.40 54.34 9.93
C CYS A 6 13.67 53.86 8.48
N GLY A 7 12.87 54.10 7.44
CA GLY A 7 11.52 54.66 7.37
C GLY A 7 11.32 55.63 6.18
N HIS A 8 10.52 55.24 5.16
CA HIS A 8 9.76 56.11 4.23
C HIS A 8 10.56 57.00 3.23
N GLN A 9 10.07 57.49 2.06
CA GLN A 9 8.85 57.22 1.24
C GLN A 9 8.91 57.92 -0.16
N HIS A 10 8.01 57.49 -1.07
CA HIS A 10 7.21 58.30 -2.04
C HIS A 10 7.66 58.75 -3.47
N GLN A 11 6.58 58.92 -4.27
CA GLN A 11 6.37 59.54 -5.60
C GLN A 11 6.54 58.60 -6.82
N VAL A 12 5.52 58.21 -7.62
CA VAL A 12 4.13 58.66 -7.92
C VAL A 12 3.98 59.82 -8.93
N HIS A 13 3.77 59.49 -10.21
CA HIS A 13 3.03 60.19 -11.29
C HIS A 13 2.84 59.17 -12.45
N GLY A 14 1.85 59.17 -13.35
CA GLY A 14 0.63 59.96 -13.60
C GLY A 14 0.06 59.57 -15.00
N PRO A 15 -1.27 59.52 -15.24
CA PRO A 15 -1.83 58.83 -16.42
C PRO A 15 -2.18 59.74 -17.63
N TYR A 16 -2.24 59.16 -18.84
CA TYR A 16 -2.72 59.82 -20.06
C TYR A 16 -4.25 59.68 -20.28
N LYS A 17 -4.89 60.71 -20.86
CA LYS A 17 -6.35 60.89 -20.96
C LYS A 17 -6.92 60.84 -22.39
N ASN A 18 -8.13 60.28 -22.51
CA ASN A 18 -9.29 60.65 -23.35
C ASN A 18 -9.19 60.84 -24.89
N ARG A 19 -10.20 60.27 -25.59
CA ARG A 19 -11.00 60.95 -26.63
C ARG A 19 -12.51 60.74 -26.45
N ARG A 20 -13.30 61.66 -27.03
CA ARG A 20 -14.76 61.90 -26.90
C ARG A 20 -15.28 62.56 -28.19
N SER A 21 -16.58 62.65 -28.52
CA SER A 21 -17.79 61.94 -28.04
C SER A 21 -19.00 62.30 -28.92
N THR A 22 -19.79 61.32 -29.38
CA THR A 22 -21.09 61.53 -30.05
C THR A 22 -22.05 60.41 -29.58
N GLN A 23 -22.99 60.66 -28.67
CA GLN A 23 -24.31 61.34 -28.80
C GLN A 23 -25.46 60.32 -28.91
N ASN A 24 -26.69 60.75 -28.57
CA ASN A 24 -27.68 59.96 -27.80
C ASN A 24 -29.05 59.77 -28.56
N PRO A 25 -30.23 59.64 -27.91
CA PRO A 25 -31.06 58.42 -27.88
C PRO A 25 -32.40 58.44 -28.68
N HIS A 26 -33.04 57.27 -28.86
CA HIS A 26 -34.52 57.18 -28.88
C HIS A 26 -35.10 55.78 -28.57
N PHE A 27 -36.04 55.73 -27.62
CA PHE A 27 -37.15 54.74 -27.51
C PHE A 27 -38.36 55.30 -28.30
N PRO A 28 -39.41 54.55 -28.73
CA PRO A 28 -40.08 53.50 -27.95
C PRO A 28 -40.73 52.31 -28.72
N ALA A 29 -41.39 51.41 -27.97
CA ALA A 29 -42.43 50.49 -28.45
C ALA A 29 -43.82 51.22 -28.49
N PRO A 30 -45.00 50.59 -28.78
CA PRO A 30 -45.33 49.19 -29.11
C PRO A 30 -46.36 49.01 -30.27
N ARG A 31 -46.79 47.76 -30.57
CA ARG A 31 -48.23 47.40 -30.78
C ARG A 31 -48.49 45.88 -30.88
N LEU A 32 -49.75 45.52 -30.62
CA LEU A 32 -50.30 44.15 -30.57
C LEU A 32 -50.68 43.59 -31.96
N GLY A 33 -50.77 42.26 -32.06
CA GLY A 33 -51.52 41.54 -33.11
C GLY A 33 -51.68 40.05 -32.76
N GLN A 34 -52.92 39.55 -32.62
CA GLN A 34 -53.23 38.16 -32.23
C GLN A 34 -53.73 37.30 -33.41
N ALA A 35 -53.33 36.02 -33.44
CA ALA A 35 -54.06 34.86 -33.99
C ALA A 35 -53.29 33.60 -33.53
N LYS A 36 -53.79 32.52 -32.89
CA LYS A 36 -55.12 31.90 -32.66
C LYS A 36 -55.69 31.03 -33.79
N HIS A 37 -55.24 29.77 -33.86
CA HIS A 37 -56.02 28.50 -33.99
C HIS A 37 -55.10 27.31 -34.38
N PRO A 38 -55.50 26.04 -34.25
CA PRO A 38 -55.98 25.38 -33.03
C PRO A 38 -55.23 24.05 -32.74
N GLN A 39 -55.45 23.47 -31.56
CA GLN A 39 -55.03 22.09 -31.24
C GLN A 39 -56.14 21.10 -31.67
N PRO A 40 -55.83 19.94 -32.29
CA PRO A 40 -56.76 18.81 -32.32
C PRO A 40 -56.76 18.09 -30.97
N LEU A 41 -57.93 17.58 -30.59
CA LEU A 41 -58.20 16.91 -29.31
C LEU A 41 -57.70 15.46 -29.30
N ALA A 42 -57.56 14.90 -28.10
CA ALA A 42 -57.23 13.50 -27.91
C ALA A 42 -58.36 12.58 -28.37
N GLU A 43 -58.00 11.51 -29.09
CA GLU A 43 -58.78 10.29 -29.19
C GLU A 43 -57.99 9.16 -28.54
N MET A 44 -58.65 8.38 -27.69
CA MET A 44 -58.00 7.53 -26.69
C MET A 44 -58.58 6.11 -26.74
N SER A 45 -57.93 5.18 -27.45
CA SER A 45 -57.94 3.76 -27.07
C SER A 45 -57.03 2.82 -27.87
N LEU A 46 -56.40 1.92 -27.10
CA LEU A 46 -56.24 0.49 -27.38
C LEU A 46 -55.30 0.05 -28.53
N THR A 47 -53.99 0.04 -28.27
CA THR A 47 -53.09 -1.03 -28.77
C THR A 47 -51.89 -1.28 -27.84
N PHE A 48 -51.67 -2.55 -27.51
CA PHE A 48 -50.42 -3.21 -27.07
C PHE A 48 -49.49 -2.48 -26.07
N VAL A 49 -49.56 -2.92 -24.81
CA VAL A 49 -48.47 -2.78 -23.83
C VAL A 49 -47.29 -3.68 -24.26
N ILE A 50 -46.33 -3.13 -24.99
CA ILE A 50 -45.00 -3.72 -25.12
C ILE A 50 -44.10 -3.07 -24.08
N VAL A 51 -43.64 -3.88 -23.13
CA VAL A 51 -42.73 -3.45 -22.06
C VAL A 51 -41.41 -2.98 -22.69
N SER A 52 -41.17 -1.67 -22.66
CA SER A 52 -39.88 -1.05 -22.99
C SER A 52 -39.40 -0.21 -21.82
N ILE A 53 -39.05 -0.89 -20.73
CA ILE A 53 -38.28 -0.29 -19.64
C ILE A 53 -36.85 -0.11 -20.16
N LEU A 54 -36.59 1.02 -20.82
CA LEU A 54 -35.23 1.51 -20.98
C LEU A 54 -34.75 1.93 -19.59
N ALA A 55 -34.04 1.03 -18.91
CA ALA A 55 -33.42 1.31 -17.64
C ALA A 55 -32.25 2.28 -17.83
N LEU A 56 -32.53 3.59 -17.84
CA LEU A 56 -31.53 4.61 -17.47
C LEU A 56 -31.29 4.57 -15.95
N ALA A 57 -30.86 3.39 -15.47
CA ALA A 57 -30.28 3.24 -14.17
C ALA A 57 -28.80 3.62 -14.28
N SER A 58 -28.51 4.93 -14.35
CA SER A 58 -27.17 5.46 -14.08
C SER A 58 -26.86 5.40 -12.57
N GLY A 59 -27.08 4.23 -11.97
CA GLY A 59 -26.58 3.86 -10.66
C GLY A 59 -25.16 3.39 -10.83
N ALA A 60 -24.21 4.31 -10.69
CA ALA A 60 -22.79 3.98 -10.58
C ALA A 60 -22.55 3.31 -9.22
N ASN A 61 -22.96 2.05 -9.10
CA ASN A 61 -22.59 1.20 -7.97
C ASN A 61 -21.06 1.11 -7.95
N ALA A 62 -20.45 1.33 -6.77
CA ALA A 62 -19.02 1.14 -6.61
C ALA A 62 -18.70 -0.35 -6.81
N VAL A 63 -18.14 -0.67 -7.98
CA VAL A 63 -17.78 -2.03 -8.35
C VAL A 63 -16.46 -1.94 -9.09
N ILE A 64 -15.42 -2.56 -8.53
CA ILE A 64 -14.10 -2.62 -9.14
C ILE A 64 -14.21 -3.26 -10.53
N SER A 65 -13.76 -2.54 -11.56
CA SER A 65 -13.86 -2.95 -12.97
C SER A 65 -12.51 -2.79 -13.68
N GLY A 66 -12.28 -3.57 -14.74
CA GLY A 66 -11.09 -3.49 -15.59
C GLY A 66 -9.76 -3.96 -14.97
N ASN A 67 -9.47 -3.66 -13.69
CA ASN A 67 -8.21 -3.99 -13.03
C ASN A 67 -8.41 -4.52 -11.60
N TYR A 68 -8.26 -5.83 -11.43
CA TYR A 68 -8.49 -6.55 -10.17
C TYR A 68 -7.22 -6.73 -9.29
N ASN A 69 -6.12 -6.04 -9.60
CA ASN A 69 -4.89 -6.18 -8.80
C ASN A 69 -5.09 -5.72 -7.35
N CYS A 70 -4.49 -6.47 -6.42
CA CYS A 70 -4.65 -6.28 -4.97
C CYS A 70 -6.09 -6.43 -4.44
N THR A 71 -7.00 -7.03 -5.21
CA THR A 71 -8.39 -7.31 -4.78
C THR A 71 -8.59 -8.79 -4.43
N THR A 72 -9.65 -9.08 -3.68
CA THR A 72 -10.15 -10.42 -3.42
C THR A 72 -11.68 -10.44 -3.56
N TYR A 73 -12.26 -11.57 -3.92
CA TYR A 73 -13.72 -11.73 -3.99
C TYR A 73 -14.25 -12.16 -2.62
N ASN A 74 -15.08 -11.34 -1.99
CA ASN A 74 -15.60 -11.60 -0.64
C ASN A 74 -16.91 -12.43 -0.60
N GLY A 75 -17.39 -12.91 -1.75
CA GLY A 75 -18.67 -13.59 -1.90
C GLY A 75 -19.77 -12.74 -2.56
N THR A 76 -19.66 -11.41 -2.52
CA THR A 76 -20.60 -10.48 -3.18
C THR A 76 -19.94 -9.58 -4.22
N ALA A 77 -18.73 -9.08 -3.93
CA ALA A 77 -17.99 -8.15 -4.79
C ALA A 77 -16.47 -8.39 -4.70
N PHE A 78 -15.74 -7.81 -5.64
CA PHE A 78 -14.29 -7.61 -5.48
C PHE A 78 -14.05 -6.44 -4.55
N VAL A 79 -13.25 -6.66 -3.50
CA VAL A 79 -12.85 -5.63 -2.53
C VAL A 79 -11.33 -5.58 -2.44
N TYR A 80 -10.77 -4.42 -2.10
CA TYR A 80 -9.33 -4.30 -1.88
C TYR A 80 -8.89 -5.06 -0.64
N THR A 81 -7.82 -5.84 -0.80
CA THR A 81 -7.11 -6.46 0.31
C THR A 81 -6.45 -5.40 1.20
N PRO A 82 -6.13 -5.69 2.48
CA PRO A 82 -5.30 -4.80 3.31
C PRO A 82 -3.99 -4.40 2.62
N ALA A 83 -3.36 -5.35 1.92
CA ALA A 83 -2.13 -5.14 1.17
C ALA A 83 -2.26 -4.15 -0.01
N ALA A 84 -3.46 -3.84 -0.50
CA ALA A 84 -3.67 -2.85 -1.56
C ALA A 84 -3.28 -1.42 -1.14
N VAL A 85 -3.37 -1.11 0.15
CA VAL A 85 -3.20 0.24 0.73
C VAL A 85 -2.25 0.27 1.94
N ALA A 86 -1.51 -0.80 2.17
CA ALA A 86 -0.61 -0.94 3.32
C ALA A 86 0.66 -0.07 3.26
N CYS A 87 1.02 0.43 2.07
CA CYS A 87 2.15 1.32 1.83
C CYS A 87 1.75 2.80 1.83
N SER A 88 2.74 3.69 1.81
CA SER A 88 2.54 5.12 1.52
C SER A 88 2.69 5.41 0.03
N ASN A 89 2.12 6.54 -0.42
CA ASN A 89 2.49 7.11 -1.71
C ASN A 89 3.94 7.65 -1.68
N VAL A 90 4.57 7.79 -2.85
CA VAL A 90 5.93 8.36 -2.96
C VAL A 90 5.88 9.90 -2.95
N ILE A 91 4.80 10.47 -3.46
CA ILE A 91 4.45 11.90 -3.29
C ILE A 91 3.30 12.06 -2.28
N SER A 92 2.93 13.30 -1.95
CA SER A 92 1.84 13.54 -0.98
C SER A 92 0.50 12.97 -1.44
N ASP A 93 -0.31 12.47 -0.49
CA ASP A 93 -1.66 11.96 -0.77
C ASP A 93 -2.51 12.99 -1.54
N ALA A 94 -2.41 14.27 -1.19
CA ALA A 94 -3.11 15.36 -1.89
C ALA A 94 -2.65 15.52 -3.36
N SER A 95 -1.34 15.41 -3.62
CA SER A 95 -0.80 15.42 -4.99
C SER A 95 -1.30 14.21 -5.79
N CYS A 96 -1.31 13.02 -5.17
CA CYS A 96 -1.86 11.82 -5.79
C CYS A 96 -3.35 11.94 -6.09
N GLN A 97 -4.15 12.57 -5.22
CA GLN A 97 -5.58 12.82 -5.46
C GLN A 97 -5.85 13.79 -6.62
N VAL A 98 -4.91 14.70 -6.91
CA VAL A 98 -4.98 15.58 -8.10
C VAL A 98 -4.60 14.82 -9.38
N LEU A 99 -3.56 13.98 -9.34
CA LEU A 99 -3.12 13.20 -10.50
C LEU A 99 -4.08 12.05 -10.86
N TYR A 100 -4.70 11.43 -9.84
CA TYR A 100 -5.52 10.22 -9.96
C TYR A 100 -6.91 10.47 -9.37
N ALA A 101 -7.66 11.43 -9.92
CA ALA A 101 -8.99 11.78 -9.44
C ALA A 101 -9.96 10.57 -9.44
N ALA A 102 -10.50 10.23 -8.27
CA ALA A 102 -11.45 9.13 -8.11
C ALA A 102 -12.79 9.39 -8.81
N PRO A 103 -13.35 8.44 -9.59
CA PRO A 103 -14.55 8.65 -10.41
C PRO A 103 -15.84 8.82 -9.57
N ASN A 104 -15.85 8.28 -8.35
CA ASN A 104 -16.98 8.37 -7.41
C ASN A 104 -16.57 9.05 -6.08
N THR A 105 -15.49 9.84 -6.08
CA THR A 105 -14.87 10.50 -4.90
C THR A 105 -14.30 9.58 -3.81
N LEU A 106 -14.53 8.26 -3.87
CA LEU A 106 -14.00 7.30 -2.92
C LEU A 106 -12.71 6.68 -3.46
N TYR A 107 -11.66 6.65 -2.62
CA TYR A 107 -10.40 5.99 -2.97
C TYR A 107 -10.40 4.53 -2.49
N PRO A 108 -9.57 3.66 -3.12
CA PRO A 108 -9.26 2.33 -2.61
C PRO A 108 -8.93 2.36 -1.12
N ALA A 109 -9.58 1.48 -0.36
CA ALA A 109 -9.31 1.24 1.04
C ALA A 109 -9.59 -0.23 1.37
N SER A 110 -8.92 -0.77 2.39
CA SER A 110 -9.07 -2.17 2.80
C SER A 110 -10.54 -2.52 3.05
N GLY A 111 -11.05 -3.52 2.32
CA GLY A 111 -12.42 -4.02 2.41
C GLY A 111 -13.48 -3.23 1.64
N ASN A 112 -13.13 -2.12 0.96
CA ASN A 112 -14.06 -1.42 0.06
C ASN A 112 -13.93 -1.87 -1.41
N ASP A 113 -14.96 -1.57 -2.19
CA ASP A 113 -15.16 -1.87 -3.62
C ASP A 113 -15.04 -0.61 -4.49
N ALA A 114 -14.34 0.42 -4.01
CA ALA A 114 -14.21 1.71 -4.69
C ALA A 114 -13.58 1.56 -6.08
N GLU A 115 -14.26 2.04 -7.13
CA GLU A 115 -13.68 1.97 -8.47
C GLU A 115 -12.40 2.79 -8.54
N ARG A 116 -11.34 2.15 -9.05
CA ARG A 116 -10.02 2.75 -9.14
C ARG A 116 -10.07 3.94 -10.10
N ALA A 117 -9.36 5.03 -9.77
CA ALA A 117 -9.20 6.13 -10.73
C ALA A 117 -8.65 5.60 -12.06
N TYR A 118 -9.34 5.88 -13.16
CA TYR A 118 -9.05 5.25 -14.46
C TYR A 118 -7.58 5.48 -14.88
N ALA A 119 -7.06 6.69 -14.65
CA ALA A 119 -5.66 7.04 -14.90
C ALA A 119 -4.63 6.15 -14.17
N CYS A 120 -5.01 5.44 -13.11
CA CYS A 120 -4.13 4.47 -12.45
C CYS A 120 -3.84 3.24 -13.31
N TYR A 121 -4.70 2.89 -14.28
CA TYR A 121 -4.58 1.63 -15.02
C TYR A 121 -4.94 1.71 -16.50
N THR A 122 -5.53 2.80 -16.99
CA THR A 122 -5.99 2.93 -18.37
C THR A 122 -5.99 4.38 -18.84
N THR A 123 -6.00 4.58 -20.16
CA THR A 123 -6.21 5.88 -20.80
C THR A 123 -7.67 6.10 -21.23
N ALA A 124 -8.54 5.11 -21.02
CA ALA A 124 -9.97 5.23 -21.25
C ALA A 124 -10.66 6.11 -20.19
N THR A 125 -11.80 6.72 -20.56
CA THR A 125 -12.60 7.60 -19.70
C THR A 125 -13.84 6.92 -19.11
N ALA A 126 -14.07 5.64 -19.41
CA ALA A 126 -15.18 4.84 -18.93
C ALA A 126 -14.81 3.35 -18.91
N THR A 127 -15.50 2.56 -18.09
CA THR A 127 -15.34 1.11 -17.96
C THR A 127 -16.44 0.33 -18.71
N PRO A 128 -16.20 -0.96 -19.07
CA PRO A 128 -14.97 -1.73 -18.90
C PRO A 128 -13.83 -1.23 -19.78
N ALA A 129 -12.63 -1.11 -19.21
CA ALA A 129 -11.45 -0.60 -19.91
C ALA A 129 -10.31 -1.61 -19.87
N ALA A 130 -9.54 -1.69 -20.97
CA ALA A 130 -8.31 -2.46 -21.00
C ALA A 130 -7.25 -1.84 -20.09
N THR A 131 -6.48 -2.70 -19.40
CA THR A 131 -5.33 -2.26 -18.61
C THR A 131 -4.16 -1.90 -19.51
N VAL A 132 -3.62 -0.69 -19.33
CA VAL A 132 -2.41 -0.16 -19.97
C VAL A 132 -1.25 -0.28 -18.97
N ASN A 133 -0.27 -1.13 -19.28
CA ASN A 133 0.82 -1.45 -18.34
C ASN A 133 1.62 -0.23 -17.88
N ASP A 134 1.83 0.75 -18.75
CA ASP A 134 2.60 1.96 -18.43
C ASP A 134 1.88 2.85 -17.40
N MET A 135 0.54 2.92 -17.47
CA MET A 135 -0.29 3.61 -16.46
C MET A 135 -0.18 2.89 -15.10
N VAL A 136 -0.27 1.55 -15.10
CA VAL A 136 -0.09 0.75 -13.89
C VAL A 136 1.31 0.94 -13.30
N THR A 137 2.34 0.98 -14.13
CA THR A 137 3.74 1.18 -13.70
C THR A 137 3.96 2.59 -13.13
N ALA A 138 3.39 3.63 -13.74
CA ALA A 138 3.41 4.99 -13.21
C ALA A 138 2.65 5.12 -11.88
N ALA A 139 1.52 4.44 -11.76
CA ALA A 139 0.71 4.39 -10.55
C ALA A 139 1.44 3.68 -9.39
N ILE A 140 2.02 2.50 -9.63
CA ILE A 140 2.82 1.74 -8.64
C ILE A 140 4.02 2.56 -8.15
N SER A 141 4.72 3.25 -9.06
CA SER A 141 5.96 3.97 -8.74
C SER A 141 5.75 5.33 -8.08
N THR A 142 4.58 5.94 -8.23
CA THR A 142 4.33 7.32 -7.77
C THR A 142 3.25 7.40 -6.68
N CYS A 143 2.11 6.74 -6.90
CA CYS A 143 0.91 6.82 -6.07
C CYS A 143 0.30 5.44 -5.73
N PRO A 144 1.09 4.46 -5.26
CA PRO A 144 0.61 3.09 -5.06
C PRO A 144 -0.53 2.99 -4.03
N LYS A 145 -0.53 3.81 -2.98
CA LYS A 145 -1.59 3.82 -1.97
C LYS A 145 -2.89 4.39 -2.53
N THR A 146 -2.83 5.58 -3.13
CA THR A 146 -4.01 6.25 -3.72
C THR A 146 -4.63 5.43 -4.84
N CYS A 147 -3.82 4.74 -5.63
CA CYS A 147 -4.33 3.86 -6.68
C CYS A 147 -4.75 2.48 -6.17
N GLY A 148 -4.36 2.01 -4.98
CA GLY A 148 -4.66 0.64 -4.51
C GLY A 148 -3.74 -0.44 -5.08
N PHE A 149 -2.47 -0.11 -5.31
CA PHE A 149 -1.41 -0.95 -5.88
C PHE A 149 -0.30 -1.32 -4.89
N CYS A 150 -0.42 -1.07 -3.58
CA CYS A 150 0.68 -1.34 -2.66
C CYS A 150 1.20 -2.79 -2.72
N CYS A 151 0.33 -3.78 -2.93
CA CYS A 151 0.73 -5.19 -3.10
C CYS A 151 1.61 -5.47 -4.34
N GLN A 152 1.66 -4.55 -5.31
CA GLN A 152 2.50 -4.62 -6.51
C GLN A 152 3.81 -3.82 -6.36
N THR A 153 4.01 -3.10 -5.25
CA THR A 153 5.30 -2.46 -4.96
C THR A 153 6.31 -3.49 -4.47
N SER A 154 7.60 -3.32 -4.80
CA SER A 154 8.65 -4.32 -4.49
C SER A 154 8.74 -4.70 -3.01
N ALA A 155 8.38 -3.79 -2.10
CA ALA A 155 8.35 -4.05 -0.67
C ALA A 155 7.27 -5.07 -0.26
N TYR A 156 6.18 -5.22 -1.02
CA TYR A 156 5.03 -6.08 -0.71
C TYR A 156 4.82 -7.20 -1.74
N SER A 157 5.44 -7.13 -2.91
CA SER A 157 5.26 -8.07 -4.03
C SER A 157 6.11 -9.35 -3.89
N CYS A 158 5.89 -10.11 -2.83
CA CYS A 158 6.49 -11.43 -2.62
C CYS A 158 5.48 -12.43 -2.04
N SER A 159 5.84 -13.71 -2.03
CA SER A 159 5.08 -14.72 -1.31
C SER A 159 5.43 -14.70 0.18
N ASN A 160 4.40 -14.82 1.02
CA ASN A 160 4.57 -15.26 2.41
C ASN A 160 5.03 -16.73 2.44
N VAL A 161 5.52 -17.22 3.59
CA VAL A 161 5.87 -18.65 3.72
C VAL A 161 4.62 -19.53 3.55
N ALA A 162 4.78 -20.76 3.08
CA ALA A 162 3.63 -21.62 2.74
C ALA A 162 2.78 -22.05 3.96
N TYR A 163 3.40 -22.13 5.15
CA TYR A 163 2.75 -22.53 6.40
C TYR A 163 3.19 -21.61 7.54
N PRO A 164 2.72 -20.36 7.57
CA PRO A 164 3.04 -19.41 8.64
C PRO A 164 2.34 -19.84 9.93
N ARG A 165 2.88 -19.42 11.08
CA ARG A 165 2.24 -19.55 12.39
C ARG A 165 1.22 -18.43 12.64
N LEU A 166 1.24 -17.39 11.81
CA LEU A 166 0.32 -16.26 11.79
C LEU A 166 -0.57 -16.33 10.54
N ASP A 167 -1.85 -15.99 10.65
CA ASP A 167 -2.66 -15.71 9.46
C ASP A 167 -2.26 -14.35 8.89
N CYS A 168 -1.48 -14.36 7.81
CA CYS A 168 -0.96 -13.15 7.16
C CYS A 168 -2.06 -12.17 6.71
N ASN A 169 -3.30 -12.63 6.52
CA ASN A 169 -4.43 -11.77 6.11
C ASN A 169 -5.00 -10.93 7.26
N THR A 170 -4.72 -11.32 8.51
CA THR A 170 -5.20 -10.65 9.73
C THR A 170 -4.21 -9.61 10.27
N ILE A 171 -3.01 -9.51 9.67
CA ILE A 171 -1.95 -8.62 10.15
C ILE A 171 -2.34 -7.15 9.91
N THR A 172 -2.28 -6.38 10.99
CA THR A 172 -2.57 -4.95 11.01
C THR A 172 -1.29 -4.12 10.89
N ALA A 173 -1.42 -2.89 10.40
CA ALA A 173 -0.30 -1.93 10.37
C ALA A 173 0.33 -1.67 11.76
N ALA A 174 -0.46 -1.79 12.84
CA ALA A 174 0.04 -1.68 14.20
C ALA A 174 0.97 -2.84 14.58
N GLN A 175 0.69 -4.07 14.12
CA GLN A 175 1.58 -5.22 14.31
C GLN A 175 2.86 -5.08 13.49
N CYS A 176 2.82 -4.49 12.30
CA CYS A 176 4.01 -4.18 11.50
C CYS A 176 5.02 -3.24 12.20
N ALA A 177 4.55 -2.42 13.14
CA ALA A 177 5.38 -1.52 13.95
C ALA A 177 5.69 -2.06 15.37
N SER A 178 5.12 -3.21 15.75
CA SER A 178 5.22 -3.75 17.11
C SER A 178 6.53 -4.52 17.33
N SER A 179 7.25 -4.18 18.40
CA SER A 179 8.50 -4.86 18.79
C SER A 179 8.38 -6.34 19.12
N VAL A 180 7.15 -6.82 19.37
CA VAL A 180 6.87 -8.24 19.63
C VAL A 180 6.65 -9.01 18.33
N TRP A 181 6.03 -8.38 17.33
CA TRP A 181 5.55 -9.07 16.12
C TRP A 181 6.43 -8.84 14.89
N ARG A 182 7.10 -7.70 14.79
CA ARG A 182 7.77 -7.24 13.56
C ARG A 182 8.74 -8.27 12.98
N THR A 183 9.59 -8.88 13.81
CA THR A 183 10.55 -9.93 13.43
C THR A 183 9.89 -11.24 13.00
N ILE A 184 8.84 -11.67 13.69
CA ILE A 184 8.06 -12.88 13.33
C ILE A 184 7.37 -12.66 11.98
N ILE A 185 6.76 -11.48 11.78
CA ILE A 185 6.08 -11.12 10.54
C ILE A 185 7.07 -11.01 9.38
N ALA A 186 8.28 -10.49 9.57
CA ALA A 186 9.30 -10.46 8.53
C ALA A 186 9.74 -11.86 8.07
N ALA A 187 9.81 -12.82 8.98
CA ALA A 187 10.18 -14.19 8.67
C ALA A 187 9.05 -15.01 8.01
N GLU A 188 7.79 -14.78 8.40
CA GLU A 188 6.65 -15.62 7.98
C GLU A 188 5.70 -14.93 6.98
N CYS A 189 5.40 -13.65 7.19
CA CYS A 189 4.41 -12.87 6.43
C CYS A 189 4.98 -11.55 5.86
N PRO A 190 6.15 -11.56 5.15
CA PRO A 190 6.82 -10.33 4.71
C PRO A 190 5.95 -9.42 3.84
N ALA A 191 5.07 -10.00 3.00
CA ALA A 191 4.18 -9.23 2.13
C ALA A 191 3.08 -8.47 2.88
N ALA A 192 2.79 -8.81 4.14
CA ALA A 192 1.78 -8.10 4.93
C ALA A 192 2.25 -6.72 5.42
N CYS A 193 3.56 -6.53 5.60
CA CYS A 193 4.15 -5.35 6.24
C CYS A 193 5.23 -4.63 5.42
N GLY A 194 5.44 -5.02 4.16
CA GLY A 194 6.42 -4.38 3.30
C GLY A 194 7.85 -4.90 3.47
N PHE A 195 8.02 -6.14 3.92
CA PHE A 195 9.33 -6.74 4.24
C PHE A 195 9.87 -7.69 3.16
N CYS A 196 9.37 -7.62 1.92
CA CYS A 196 9.81 -8.54 0.85
C CYS A 196 11.28 -8.39 0.45
N ASN A 197 11.84 -7.17 0.54
CA ASN A 197 13.24 -6.90 0.20
C ASN A 197 14.23 -7.22 1.34
N ASP A 198 13.73 -7.80 2.45
CA ASP A 198 14.43 -7.75 3.74
C ASP A 198 15.08 -9.08 4.17
N GLY A 199 14.92 -10.14 3.38
CA GLY A 199 15.53 -11.46 3.66
C GLY A 199 15.15 -12.06 5.02
N GLY A 200 13.99 -11.71 5.55
CA GLY A 200 13.51 -12.12 6.87
C GLY A 200 14.14 -11.38 8.06
N CYS A 201 15.08 -10.45 7.84
CA CYS A 201 15.71 -9.68 8.92
C CYS A 201 15.25 -8.23 8.96
N VAL A 202 14.53 -7.87 10.03
CA VAL A 202 14.07 -6.50 10.35
C VAL A 202 14.64 -6.06 11.69
N ASP A 203 14.71 -4.75 11.89
CA ASP A 203 14.77 -4.19 13.24
C ASP A 203 13.50 -4.59 14.02
N GLY A 204 13.66 -4.99 15.28
CA GLY A 204 12.53 -5.26 16.17
C GLY A 204 11.74 -3.98 16.44
N VAL A 205 12.42 -2.88 16.76
CA VAL A 205 11.77 -1.57 16.96
C VAL A 205 11.82 -0.71 15.71
N VAL A 206 10.80 0.14 15.53
CA VAL A 206 10.88 1.25 14.57
C VAL A 206 11.81 2.35 15.13
N GLY A 207 12.50 3.06 14.24
CA GLY A 207 13.31 4.22 14.61
C GLY A 207 14.78 3.97 14.95
N CYS A 208 15.32 2.75 14.81
CA CYS A 208 16.76 2.51 14.92
C CYS A 208 17.58 3.43 13.99
N ALA A 209 17.06 3.71 12.79
CA ALA A 209 17.69 4.61 11.83
C ALA A 209 17.70 6.09 12.25
N ASN A 210 16.98 6.49 13.31
CA ASN A 210 16.99 7.87 13.82
C ASN A 210 18.31 8.22 14.52
N ASP A 211 18.98 7.23 15.13
CA ASP A 211 20.29 7.37 15.74
C ASP A 211 21.14 6.13 15.49
N ILE A 212 21.95 6.19 14.44
CA ILE A 212 22.86 5.10 14.04
C ILE A 212 24.03 4.96 15.05
N SER A 213 24.30 5.95 15.91
CA SER A 213 25.41 5.88 16.86
C SER A 213 25.24 4.74 17.89
N ILE A 214 23.99 4.41 18.24
CA ILE A 214 23.68 3.33 19.20
C ILE A 214 24.28 1.98 18.80
N CYS A 215 24.50 1.76 17.50
CA CYS A 215 25.09 0.53 16.96
C CYS A 215 26.51 0.24 17.45
N ASN A 216 27.23 1.25 17.95
CA ASN A 216 28.60 1.18 18.45
C ASN A 216 28.73 1.62 19.92
N THR A 217 27.63 1.98 20.57
CA THR A 217 27.64 2.45 21.97
C THR A 217 27.81 1.28 22.94
N ILE A 218 28.84 1.36 23.77
CA ILE A 218 29.15 0.36 24.80
C ILE A 218 27.99 0.26 25.80
N GLY A 219 27.57 -0.96 26.13
CA GLY A 219 26.42 -1.25 26.99
C GLY A 219 25.08 -1.38 26.24
N LEU A 220 25.02 -1.08 24.94
CA LEU A 220 23.82 -1.29 24.11
C LEU A 220 23.92 -2.51 23.18
N GLU A 221 24.97 -3.33 23.28
CA GLU A 221 25.27 -4.43 22.36
C GLU A 221 24.11 -5.43 22.26
N THR A 222 23.54 -5.84 23.41
CA THR A 222 22.38 -6.74 23.47
C THR A 222 21.11 -6.07 22.93
N PHE A 223 20.94 -4.76 23.17
CA PHE A 223 19.80 -4.01 22.65
C PHE A 223 19.83 -3.97 21.12
N VAL A 224 20.96 -3.57 20.52
CA VAL A 224 21.06 -3.46 19.06
C VAL A 224 21.04 -4.82 18.37
N ALA A 225 21.62 -5.86 18.98
CA ALA A 225 21.54 -7.24 18.49
C ALA A 225 20.11 -7.82 18.52
N THR A 226 19.24 -7.33 19.42
CA THR A 226 17.85 -7.80 19.52
C THR A 226 16.90 -6.94 18.69
N TYR A 227 17.01 -5.62 18.80
CA TYR A 227 15.99 -4.68 18.34
C TYR A 227 16.40 -3.83 17.13
N CYS A 228 17.69 -3.75 16.79
CA CYS A 228 18.19 -2.98 15.64
C CYS A 228 19.03 -3.83 14.68
N GLN A 229 18.55 -5.05 14.43
CA GLN A 229 19.27 -6.08 13.68
C GLN A 229 19.69 -5.64 12.27
N ARG A 230 18.81 -4.97 11.51
CA ARG A 230 19.16 -4.51 10.17
C ARG A 230 19.97 -3.22 10.22
N THR A 231 19.48 -2.21 10.93
CA THR A 231 20.13 -0.89 10.97
C THR A 231 21.58 -1.00 11.47
N CYS A 232 21.84 -1.85 12.46
CA CYS A 232 23.18 -2.04 13.02
C CYS A 232 23.96 -3.23 12.41
N GLY A 233 23.51 -3.80 11.29
CA GLY A 233 24.19 -4.90 10.60
C GLY A 233 24.37 -6.16 11.44
N LYS A 234 23.48 -6.42 12.40
CA LYS A 234 23.46 -7.62 13.27
C LYS A 234 22.58 -8.75 12.74
N CYS A 235 21.92 -8.57 11.60
CA CYS A 235 21.30 -9.65 10.85
C CYS A 235 22.32 -10.79 10.69
N ALA A 236 21.96 -12.00 11.13
CA ALA A 236 22.63 -13.19 10.61
C ALA A 236 22.50 -13.17 9.08
N SER A 237 23.58 -13.51 8.36
CA SER A 237 23.51 -13.54 6.89
C SER A 237 22.56 -14.66 6.45
N SER A 238 21.31 -14.28 6.18
CA SER A 238 20.28 -15.13 5.58
C SER A 238 20.63 -15.46 4.12
N THR A 239 21.64 -16.30 3.89
CA THR A 239 21.77 -16.99 2.60
C THR A 239 20.62 -17.96 2.47
N THR A 240 19.56 -17.52 1.81
CA THR A 240 18.42 -18.34 1.38
C THR A 240 18.84 -19.29 0.27
N THR A 241 19.42 -20.42 0.67
CA THR A 241 19.58 -21.59 -0.21
C THR A 241 19.09 -22.82 0.55
N ALA A 242 18.24 -23.62 -0.09
CA ALA A 242 17.67 -24.80 0.54
C ALA A 242 18.75 -25.84 0.87
N SER A 243 18.61 -26.46 2.05
CA SER A 243 19.16 -27.78 2.39
C SER A 243 20.64 -28.04 2.11
N SER A 244 21.51 -27.55 3.01
CA SER A 244 22.61 -28.39 3.51
C SER A 244 23.04 -27.96 4.91
N ALA A 245 23.06 -28.91 5.85
CA ALA A 245 23.62 -28.70 7.18
C ALA A 245 25.16 -28.62 7.07
N SER A 246 25.65 -27.41 6.79
CA SER A 246 27.06 -27.13 6.53
C SER A 246 27.62 -26.22 7.61
N SER A 247 27.97 -26.84 8.74
CA SER A 247 29.03 -26.44 9.66
C SER A 247 29.19 -24.93 9.94
N SER A 248 28.62 -24.48 11.06
CA SER A 248 29.37 -23.57 11.93
C SER A 248 30.72 -24.20 12.24
N THR A 249 31.82 -23.57 11.82
CA THR A 249 33.19 -24.13 11.93
C THR A 249 33.71 -24.08 13.36
N CYS A 250 33.12 -24.92 14.22
CA CYS A 250 33.57 -25.13 15.58
C CYS A 250 34.65 -26.19 15.59
N THR A 251 35.86 -25.78 15.93
CA THR A 251 37.04 -26.65 16.07
C THR A 251 37.00 -27.54 17.32
N SER A 252 35.99 -27.37 18.18
CA SER A 252 35.71 -28.24 19.32
C SER A 252 34.21 -28.35 19.56
N TYR A 253 33.77 -29.51 20.02
CA TYR A 253 32.39 -29.81 20.42
C TYR A 253 32.39 -30.38 21.83
N ASN A 254 31.38 -30.08 22.64
CA ASN A 254 31.15 -30.80 23.88
C ASN A 254 30.94 -32.29 23.60
N ALA A 255 31.46 -33.16 24.46
CA ALA A 255 31.23 -34.60 24.35
C ALA A 255 29.72 -34.92 24.43
N ASP A 256 29.29 -35.94 23.68
CA ASP A 256 27.91 -36.43 23.76
C ASP A 256 27.67 -37.04 25.14
N SER A 257 26.56 -36.68 25.80
CA SER A 257 26.22 -37.17 27.14
C SER A 257 25.34 -38.44 27.12
N SER A 258 25.03 -38.98 25.93
CA SER A 258 24.30 -40.23 25.75
C SER A 258 24.90 -41.10 24.66
N SER A 259 25.01 -42.41 24.93
CA SER A 259 25.37 -43.43 23.92
C SER A 259 24.32 -43.58 22.80
N SER A 260 23.09 -43.10 23.01
CA SER A 260 22.00 -43.18 22.04
C SER A 260 22.09 -42.13 20.92
N CYS A 261 22.99 -41.15 21.01
CA CYS A 261 23.06 -40.01 20.09
C CYS A 261 23.14 -40.43 18.61
N THR A 262 23.93 -41.46 18.27
CA THR A 262 24.01 -41.98 16.88
C THR A 262 22.66 -42.51 16.37
N ALA A 263 21.86 -43.16 17.22
CA ALA A 263 20.54 -43.64 16.85
C ALA A 263 19.53 -42.48 16.74
N TRP A 264 19.58 -41.54 17.68
CA TRP A 264 18.71 -40.36 17.67
C TRP A 264 18.99 -39.44 16.46
N ALA A 265 20.26 -39.25 16.09
CA ALA A 265 20.64 -38.49 14.90
C ALA A 265 20.08 -39.11 13.61
N LYS A 266 20.15 -40.45 13.46
CA LYS A 266 19.51 -41.18 12.35
C LYS A 266 17.99 -41.02 12.32
N ASN A 267 17.36 -40.84 13.48
CA ASN A 267 15.92 -40.56 13.61
C ASN A 267 15.60 -39.05 13.61
N GLY A 268 16.50 -38.20 13.09
CA GLY A 268 16.25 -36.78 12.88
C GLY A 268 16.38 -35.88 14.12
N PHE A 269 16.85 -36.39 15.26
CA PHE A 269 17.00 -35.58 16.49
C PHE A 269 17.79 -34.30 16.28
N CYS A 270 18.87 -34.35 15.49
CA CYS A 270 19.74 -33.19 15.26
C CYS A 270 19.06 -32.07 14.45
N THR A 271 18.05 -32.37 13.64
CA THR A 271 17.32 -31.40 12.80
C THR A 271 15.91 -31.08 13.31
N ASN A 272 15.38 -31.86 14.26
CA ASN A 272 14.04 -31.69 14.80
C ASN A 272 13.90 -30.38 15.61
N THR A 273 12.96 -29.53 15.22
CA THR A 273 12.68 -28.22 15.84
C THR A 273 11.87 -28.30 17.13
N PHE A 274 11.25 -29.44 17.43
CA PHE A 274 10.60 -29.72 18.72
C PHE A 274 11.62 -29.70 19.88
N TYR A 275 12.85 -30.14 19.62
CA TYR A 275 13.95 -30.02 20.56
C TYR A 275 14.68 -28.69 20.31
N THR A 276 14.79 -27.86 21.35
CA THR A 276 15.57 -26.62 21.25
C THR A 276 17.03 -26.94 20.93
N THR A 277 17.74 -26.00 20.30
CA THR A 277 19.18 -26.15 20.02
C THR A 277 19.99 -26.38 21.30
N ALA A 278 19.60 -25.74 22.41
CA ALA A 278 20.17 -25.98 23.74
C ALA A 278 20.03 -27.45 24.19
N VAL A 279 18.85 -28.06 24.04
CA VAL A 279 18.61 -29.47 24.38
C VAL A 279 19.40 -30.41 23.46
N ARG A 280 19.41 -30.15 22.15
CA ARG A 280 20.19 -30.97 21.20
C ARG A 280 21.69 -30.90 21.49
N LYS A 281 22.18 -29.72 21.89
CA LYS A 281 23.56 -29.49 22.32
C LYS A 281 23.90 -30.12 23.68
N SER A 282 22.99 -30.13 24.66
CA SER A 282 23.27 -30.76 25.97
C SER A 282 23.37 -32.29 25.90
N TYR A 283 22.65 -32.91 24.95
CA TYR A 283 22.68 -34.37 24.78
C TYR A 283 23.70 -34.85 23.74
N CYS A 284 23.75 -34.21 22.57
CA CYS A 284 24.44 -34.75 21.40
C CYS A 284 25.25 -33.69 20.63
N ALA A 285 25.99 -32.81 21.33
CA ALA A 285 26.80 -31.76 20.71
C ALA A 285 27.80 -32.27 19.64
N THR A 286 28.56 -33.34 19.94
CA THR A 286 29.56 -33.90 19.01
C THR A 286 28.90 -34.65 17.85
N THR A 287 27.82 -35.40 18.11
CA THR A 287 27.07 -36.13 17.09
C THR A 287 26.31 -35.19 16.15
N CYS A 288 25.60 -34.19 16.70
CA CYS A 288 24.81 -33.24 15.92
C CYS A 288 25.62 -32.06 15.36
N LYS A 289 26.93 -32.00 15.63
CA LYS A 289 27.82 -30.88 15.27
C LYS A 289 27.29 -29.52 15.79
N LEU A 290 26.75 -29.53 17.01
CA LEU A 290 26.21 -28.36 17.67
C LEU A 290 27.21 -27.81 18.69
N CYS A 291 27.63 -26.59 18.42
CA CYS A 291 28.37 -25.70 19.30
C CYS A 291 27.53 -24.48 19.68
#